data_AF-A0AA40ACD5-F1
#
_entry.id   AF-A0AA40ACD5-F1
#
_cell.length_a   1.000
_cell.length_b   1.000
_cell.length_c   1.000
_cell.angle_alpha   90.00
_cell.angle_beta   90.00
_cell.angle_gamma   90.00
#
_symmetry.space_group_name_H-M   'P 1'
#
loop_
_entity.id
_entity.type
_entity.pdbx_description
1 polymer ?
#
loop_
_entity_poly.entity_id
_entity_poly.type
_entity_poly.pdbx_seq_one_letter_code
_entity_poly.pdbx_strand_id
1 'polypeptide(L)'
;MTAIECSAVWGAMTIFPKQVIPCAIDAFVAFTEGVCADPASSLVCVFTHMPDFKEIFVATLYANVDGIEKPPAYDGWRALLEMFNSVKMTSVSDMAFEYNTLTNHQ
;
A
#
# COMPACT_ATOMS: atom_id res chain seq x y z
N MET A 1 16.57 10.81 15.35
CA MET A 1 15.42 11.01 14.46
C MET A 1 15.67 12.26 13.65
N THR A 2 15.69 12.15 12.33
CA THR A 2 15.76 13.30 11.41
C THR A 2 14.32 13.67 11.07
N ALA A 3 13.95 14.94 11.25
CA ALA A 3 12.65 15.43 10.79
C ALA A 3 12.70 15.54 9.27
N ILE A 4 11.69 14.98 8.60
CA ILE A 4 11.54 15.06 7.14
C ILE A 4 10.42 16.07 6.87
N GLU A 5 10.70 17.06 6.03
CA GLU A 5 9.68 17.99 5.56
C GLU A 5 8.74 17.22 4.63
N CYS A 6 7.49 17.02 5.06
CA CYS A 6 6.51 16.19 4.36
C CYS A 6 5.23 17.01 4.11
N SER A 7 5.22 17.76 3.02
CA SER A 7 4.05 18.56 2.62
C SER A 7 2.96 17.73 1.95
N ALA A 8 3.33 16.63 1.30
CA ALA A 8 2.42 15.74 0.60
C ALA A 8 2.99 14.32 0.59
N VAL A 9 2.11 13.32 0.64
CA VAL A 9 2.45 11.90 0.52
C VAL A 9 1.73 11.30 -0.67
N TRP A 10 2.34 10.32 -1.31
CA TRP A 10 1.65 9.48 -2.28
C TRP A 10 1.34 8.15 -1.63
N GLY A 11 0.05 7.85 -1.44
CA GLY A 11 -0.31 6.67 -0.70
C GLY A 11 -1.80 6.57 -0.44
N ALA A 12 -2.29 5.33 -0.43
CA ALA A 12 -3.59 4.93 0.08
C ALA A 12 -3.67 3.39 0.03
N MET A 13 -4.89 2.86 -0.02
CA MET A 13 -5.16 1.43 -0.06
C MET A 13 -5.37 0.92 -1.50
N THR A 14 -4.89 -0.29 -1.73
CA THR A 14 -5.28 -1.14 -2.87
C THR A 14 -5.75 -2.50 -2.36
N ILE A 15 -6.72 -3.10 -3.05
CA ILE A 15 -7.22 -4.44 -2.76
C ILE A 15 -7.07 -5.28 -4.02
N PHE A 16 -6.54 -6.48 -3.85
CA PHE A 16 -6.29 -7.45 -4.90
C PHE A 16 -7.06 -8.75 -4.67
N PRO A 17 -7.46 -9.44 -5.74
CA PRO A 17 -8.17 -10.70 -5.65
C PRO A 17 -7.18 -11.85 -5.34
N LYS A 18 -7.66 -12.97 -4.78
CA LYS A 18 -6.79 -14.11 -4.41
C LYS A 18 -5.91 -14.65 -5.54
N GLN A 19 -6.33 -14.50 -6.79
CA GLN A 19 -5.66 -15.05 -7.97
C GLN A 19 -4.26 -14.48 -8.16
N VAL A 20 -3.99 -13.25 -7.67
CA VAL A 20 -2.68 -12.60 -7.81
C VAL A 20 -1.77 -12.84 -6.60
N ILE A 21 -2.18 -13.63 -5.59
CA ILE A 21 -1.38 -13.90 -4.38
C ILE A 21 0.06 -14.35 -4.70
N PRO A 22 0.31 -15.29 -5.64
CA PRO A 22 1.68 -15.67 -5.97
C PRO A 22 2.52 -14.47 -6.43
N CYS A 23 1.99 -13.66 -7.34
CA CYS A 23 2.67 -12.47 -7.84
C CYS A 23 2.79 -11.37 -6.76
N ALA A 24 1.84 -11.27 -5.84
CA ALA A 24 1.91 -10.37 -4.69
C ALA A 24 3.02 -10.76 -3.71
N ILE A 25 3.26 -12.07 -3.52
CA ILE A 25 4.40 -12.57 -2.73
C ILE A 25 5.71 -12.17 -3.41
N ASP A 26 5.83 -12.36 -4.73
CA ASP A 26 7.03 -11.97 -5.49
C ASP A 26 7.26 -10.44 -5.41
N ALA A 27 6.20 -9.64 -5.55
CA ALA A 27 6.26 -8.19 -5.41
C ALA A 27 6.62 -7.74 -3.98
N PHE A 28 6.15 -8.47 -2.95
CA PHE A 28 6.53 -8.22 -1.56
C PHE A 28 8.01 -8.49 -1.32
N VAL A 29 8.52 -9.63 -1.80
CA VAL A 29 9.95 -9.97 -1.70
C VAL A 29 10.80 -8.89 -2.39
N ALA A 30 10.49 -8.55 -3.63
CA ALA A 30 11.21 -7.51 -4.38
C ALA A 30 11.18 -6.14 -3.67
N PHE A 31 10.04 -5.75 -3.09
CA PHE A 31 9.95 -4.54 -2.28
C PHE A 31 10.90 -4.58 -1.07
N THR A 32 10.90 -5.70 -0.32
CA THR A 32 11.73 -5.83 0.88
C THR A 32 13.23 -5.90 0.59
N GLU A 33 13.65 -6.40 -0.57
CA GLU A 33 15.05 -6.37 -1.00
C GLU A 33 15.54 -4.93 -1.26
N GLY A 34 14.65 -4.06 -1.75
CA GLY A 34 14.95 -2.66 -2.09
C GLY A 34 14.71 -1.64 -0.96
N VAL A 35 14.05 -2.03 0.14
CA VAL A 35 13.54 -1.09 1.15
C VAL A 35 14.64 -0.24 1.82
N CYS A 36 15.84 -0.78 1.99
CA CYS A 36 16.95 -0.01 2.57
C CYS A 36 17.49 1.09 1.64
N ALA A 37 17.27 0.95 0.34
CA ALA A 37 17.70 1.94 -0.67
C ALA A 37 16.66 3.05 -0.87
N ASP A 38 15.39 2.82 -0.50
CA ASP A 38 14.29 3.78 -0.58
C ASP A 38 13.59 3.93 0.78
N PRO A 39 14.18 4.72 1.71
CA PRO A 39 13.62 4.92 3.04
C PRO A 39 12.33 5.75 3.04
N ALA A 40 11.97 6.39 1.92
CA ALA A 40 10.77 7.19 1.79
C ALA A 40 9.54 6.35 1.47
N SER A 41 9.72 5.19 0.84
CA SER A 41 8.65 4.26 0.49
C SER A 41 8.42 3.22 1.58
N SER A 42 7.16 3.08 2.00
CA SER A 42 6.73 2.07 2.97
C SER A 42 5.53 1.29 2.44
N LEU A 43 5.41 0.04 2.89
CA LEU A 43 4.37 -0.89 2.46
C LEU A 43 3.81 -1.62 3.67
N VAL A 44 2.50 -1.58 3.83
CA VAL A 44 1.77 -2.53 4.67
C VAL A 44 1.09 -3.51 3.73
N CYS A 45 1.31 -4.81 3.92
CA CYS A 45 0.67 -5.87 3.14
C CYS A 45 -0.08 -6.80 4.10
N VAL A 46 -1.37 -7.01 3.85
CA VAL A 46 -2.24 -7.84 4.67
C VAL A 46 -2.94 -8.86 3.79
N PHE A 47 -2.72 -10.15 4.09
CA PHE A 47 -3.51 -11.24 3.54
C PHE A 47 -4.68 -11.49 4.49
N THR A 48 -5.91 -11.25 4.03
CA THR A 48 -7.09 -11.30 4.89
C THR A 48 -8.25 -12.06 4.25
N HIS A 49 -9.07 -12.70 5.07
CA HIS A 49 -10.35 -13.28 4.66
C HIS A 49 -11.46 -12.28 4.97
N MET A 50 -12.21 -11.85 3.96
CA MET A 50 -13.38 -10.97 4.15
C MET A 50 -14.64 -11.83 4.27
N PRO A 51 -15.28 -11.91 5.45
CA PRO A 51 -16.41 -12.80 5.69
C PRO A 51 -17.60 -12.58 4.75
N ASP A 52 -17.87 -11.32 4.40
CA ASP A 52 -18.99 -10.93 3.54
C ASP A 52 -18.87 -11.53 2.13
N PHE A 53 -17.64 -11.67 1.64
CA PHE A 53 -17.34 -12.25 0.33
C PHE A 53 -16.94 -13.73 0.41
N LYS A 54 -16.75 -14.27 1.63
CA LYS A 54 -16.26 -15.64 1.89
C LYS A 54 -15.00 -15.98 1.11
N GLU A 55 -14.13 -14.99 0.94
CA GLU A 55 -12.99 -15.08 0.05
C GLU A 55 -11.77 -14.37 0.62
N ILE A 56 -10.59 -14.74 0.12
CA ILE A 56 -9.30 -14.19 0.55
C ILE A 56 -8.93 -13.04 -0.40
N PHE A 57 -8.43 -11.95 0.18
CA PHE A 57 -7.94 -10.79 -0.52
C PHE A 57 -6.56 -10.40 -0.02
N VAL A 58 -5.82 -9.69 -0.86
CA VAL A 58 -4.60 -8.99 -0.44
C VAL A 58 -4.94 -7.52 -0.37
N ALA A 59 -4.79 -6.91 0.80
CA ALA A 59 -4.89 -5.46 0.96
C ALA A 59 -3.48 -4.91 1.12
N THR A 60 -3.16 -3.85 0.39
CA THR A 60 -1.90 -3.14 0.60
C THR A 60 -2.11 -1.66 0.82
N LEU A 61 -1.23 -1.07 1.62
CA LEU A 61 -1.18 0.35 1.89
C LEU A 61 0.17 0.87 1.42
N TYR A 62 0.16 1.73 0.41
CA TYR A 62 1.36 2.44 -0.04
C TYR A 62 1.48 3.74 0.73
N ALA A 63 2.71 4.12 1.06
CA ALA A 63 3.02 5.43 1.57
C ALA A 63 4.43 5.82 1.17
N ASN A 64 4.54 6.79 0.26
CA ASN A 64 5.77 7.48 -0.07
C ASN A 64 5.74 8.88 0.57
N VAL A 65 6.65 9.11 1.53
CA VAL A 65 6.68 10.35 2.33
C VAL A 65 7.40 11.51 1.65
N ASP A 66 8.11 11.26 0.55
CA ASP A 66 8.71 12.30 -0.29
C ASP A 66 7.70 12.90 -1.28
N GLY A 67 6.47 12.39 -1.30
CA GLY A 67 5.42 12.87 -2.20
C GLY A 67 5.68 12.54 -3.67
N ILE A 68 6.51 11.53 -3.94
CA ILE A 68 6.78 11.07 -5.30
C ILE A 68 5.57 10.27 -5.77
N GLU A 69 4.92 10.73 -6.83
CA GLU A 69 3.84 9.97 -7.44
C GLU A 69 4.40 8.70 -8.08
N LYS A 70 3.81 7.54 -7.77
CA LYS A 70 4.11 6.26 -8.43
C LYS A 70 5.61 5.89 -8.38
N PRO A 71 6.25 5.82 -7.20
CA PRO A 71 7.67 5.54 -7.12
C PRO A 71 7.96 4.09 -7.58
N PRO A 72 9.17 3.84 -8.12
CA PRO A 72 9.55 2.53 -8.67
C PRO A 72 9.41 1.36 -7.69
N ALA A 73 9.49 1.64 -6.38
CA ALA A 73 9.33 0.65 -5.32
C ALA A 73 8.00 -0.14 -5.42
N TYR A 74 6.96 0.45 -6.02
CA TYR A 74 5.66 -0.21 -6.17
C TYR A 74 5.39 -0.75 -7.59
N ASP A 75 6.38 -0.78 -8.50
CA ASP A 75 6.16 -1.24 -9.88
C ASP A 75 5.61 -2.66 -9.96
N GLY A 76 6.16 -3.58 -9.15
CA GLY A 76 5.68 -4.96 -9.06
C GLY A 76 4.23 -5.05 -8.58
N TRP A 77 3.82 -4.16 -7.66
CA TRP A 77 2.46 -4.11 -7.13
C TRP A 77 1.46 -3.50 -8.11
N ARG A 78 1.83 -2.40 -8.77
CA ARG A 78 1.00 -1.68 -9.75
C ARG A 78 0.78 -2.47 -11.04
N ALA A 79 1.61 -3.49 -11.30
CA ALA A 79 1.43 -4.41 -12.42
C ALA A 79 0.37 -5.49 -12.14
N LEU A 80 -0.05 -5.67 -10.88
CA LEU A 80 -1.05 -6.68 -10.52
C LEU A 80 -2.46 -6.19 -10.83
N LEU A 81 -3.38 -7.12 -11.07
CA LEU A 81 -4.78 -6.81 -11.28
C LEU A 81 -5.44 -6.41 -9.95
N GLU A 82 -5.80 -5.14 -9.84
CA GLU A 82 -6.48 -4.56 -8.67
C GLU A 82 -8.00 -4.68 -8.77
N MET A 83 -8.66 -4.93 -7.65
CA MET A 83 -10.12 -4.80 -7.51
C MET A 83 -10.53 -3.40 -7.07
N PHE A 84 -9.68 -2.76 -6.26
CA PHE A 84 -9.91 -1.43 -5.72
C PHE A 84 -8.58 -0.71 -5.57
N ASN A 85 -8.58 0.59 -5.88
CA ASN A 85 -7.43 1.47 -5.73
C ASN A 85 -7.90 2.87 -5.34
N SER A 86 -7.44 3.38 -4.20
CA SER A 86 -7.68 4.75 -3.74
C SER A 86 -6.42 5.61 -3.71
N VAL A 87 -5.31 5.12 -4.27
CA VAL A 87 -3.99 5.74 -4.18
C VAL A 87 -3.95 7.06 -4.95
N LYS A 88 -3.57 8.10 -4.23
CA LYS A 88 -3.53 9.48 -4.71
C LYS A 88 -2.47 10.27 -3.95
N MET A 89 -2.16 11.46 -4.44
CA MET A 89 -1.50 12.47 -3.63
C MET A 89 -2.44 12.91 -2.51
N THR A 90 -1.93 12.93 -1.28
CA THR A 90 -2.69 13.24 -0.08
C THR A 90 -1.79 13.83 1.01
N SER A 91 -2.33 14.08 2.20
CA SER A 91 -1.57 14.47 3.38
C SER A 91 -1.40 13.28 4.34
N VAL A 92 -0.40 13.32 5.23
CA VAL A 92 -0.24 12.30 6.28
C VAL A 92 -1.49 12.19 7.16
N SER A 93 -2.12 13.32 7.49
CA SER A 93 -3.34 13.37 8.31
C SER A 93 -4.53 12.70 7.63
N ASP A 94 -4.74 12.96 6.33
CA ASP A 94 -5.84 12.36 5.58
C ASP A 94 -5.63 10.86 5.40
N MET A 95 -4.38 10.46 5.09
CA MET A 95 -4.00 9.05 4.99
C MET A 95 -4.22 8.30 6.31
N ALA A 96 -3.82 8.89 7.44
CA ALA A 96 -4.05 8.32 8.76
C ALA A 96 -5.54 8.22 9.13
N PHE A 97 -6.36 9.19 8.70
CA PHE A 97 -7.81 9.15 8.88
C PHE A 97 -8.46 8.03 8.06
N GLU A 98 -8.08 7.91 6.78
CA GLU A 98 -8.54 6.82 5.90
C GLU A 98 -8.17 5.44 6.48
N TYR A 99 -6.96 5.30 7.06
CA TYR A 99 -6.55 4.05 7.72
C TYR A 99 -7.42 3.69 8.93
N ASN A 100 -7.68 4.65 9.84
CA ASN A 100 -8.39 4.37 11.10
C ASN A 100 -9.90 4.15 10.92
N THR A 101 -10.49 4.78 9.90
CA THR A 101 -11.94 4.63 9.64
C THR A 101 -12.29 3.24 9.09
N LEU A 102 -11.41 2.65 8.28
CA LEU A 102 -11.62 1.31 7.72
C LEU A 102 -11.47 0.20 8.76
N THR A 103 -10.62 0.37 9.78
CA THR A 103 -10.48 -0.61 10.88
C THR A 103 -11.64 -0.61 11.87
N ASN A 104 -12.40 0.50 11.96
CA ASN A 104 -13.49 0.67 12.93
C ASN A 104 -14.85 0.17 12.43
N HIS A 105 -14.93 -0.37 11.21
CA HIS A 105 -16.14 -0.97 10.64
C HIS A 105 -16.08 -2.51 10.54
N GLN A 106 -15.13 -3.14 11.25
CA GLN A 106 -15.09 -4.59 11.47
C GLN A 106 -15.88 -5.02 12.70
#